data_AF-A0A0L8GIH0-F1
#
_entry.id   AF-A0A0L8GIH0-F1
#
_cell.length_a   1.000
_cell.length_b   1.000
_cell.length_c   1.000
_cell.angle_alpha   90.00
_cell.angle_beta   90.00
_cell.angle_gamma   90.00
#
_symmetry.space_group_name_H-M   'P 1'
#
loop_
_entity.id
_entity.type
_entity.pdbx_description
1 polymer ?
#
loop_
_entity_poly.entity_id
_entity_poly.type
_entity_poly.pdbx_seq_one_letter_code
_entity_poly.pdbx_strand_id
1 'polypeptide(L)'
;MPAAQTFHAQTVYREQVKHSYSTAKPEISGKDVCIHRVLKVECDINSRIEEFEINHFQVTIWAGGNYPSCADILQLSYILSAHQNEQFNKKIAVYCSKNFHKSGLLCIIHILKAAITSQSVINIVRLVRLIKKIEPSIVPDCESYAFIWKIAEYLQNETSLYSNFVQ
;
A
#
# COMPACT_ATOMS: atom_id res chain seq x y z
N MET A 1 -11.26 11.85 -37.74
CA MET A 1 -10.86 10.94 -36.63
C MET A 1 -9.40 10.55 -36.84
N PRO A 2 -8.53 10.80 -35.86
CA PRO A 2 -7.39 9.91 -35.64
C PRO A 2 -7.33 9.38 -34.20
N ALA A 3 -6.78 8.18 -34.11
CA ALA A 3 -6.79 7.28 -32.97
C ALA A 3 -5.93 7.75 -31.79
N ALA A 4 -6.32 7.28 -30.61
CA ALA A 4 -5.74 7.59 -29.31
C ALA A 4 -4.25 7.24 -29.23
N GLN A 5 -3.46 8.17 -28.71
CA GLN A 5 -2.07 7.94 -28.29
C GLN A 5 -2.05 7.04 -27.06
N THR A 6 -1.56 5.81 -27.24
CA THR A 6 -1.19 4.92 -26.14
C THR A 6 0.15 5.37 -25.58
N PHE A 7 0.17 5.87 -24.35
CA PHE A 7 1.40 6.11 -23.61
C PHE A 7 2.01 4.77 -23.20
N HIS A 8 3.02 4.32 -23.96
CA HIS A 8 3.92 3.28 -23.50
C HIS A 8 4.88 3.89 -22.47
N ALA A 9 4.71 3.54 -21.20
CA ALA A 9 5.74 3.77 -20.19
C ALA A 9 6.96 2.91 -20.58
N GLN A 10 7.95 3.54 -21.22
CA GLN A 10 9.24 2.92 -21.49
C GLN A 10 9.95 2.71 -20.15
N THR A 11 10.05 1.45 -19.73
CA THR A 11 10.93 1.05 -18.65
C THR A 11 12.37 1.15 -19.13
N VAL A 12 13.02 2.28 -18.89
CA VAL A 12 14.46 2.44 -19.09
C VAL A 12 15.17 1.73 -17.94
N TYR A 13 15.27 0.40 -18.00
CA TYR A 13 16.27 -0.34 -17.23
C TYR A 13 17.61 -0.11 -17.91
N ARG A 14 18.43 0.77 -17.34
CA ARG A 14 19.83 0.91 -17.75
C ARG A 14 20.52 -0.42 -17.45
N GLU A 15 20.84 -1.18 -18.49
CA GLU A 15 21.73 -2.33 -18.48
C GLU A 15 23.06 -1.90 -17.84
N GLN A 16 23.37 -2.41 -16.65
CA GLN A 16 24.72 -2.66 -16.06
C GLN A 16 24.64 -2.97 -14.54
N VAL A 17 23.49 -3.45 -14.02
CA VAL A 17 23.38 -3.82 -12.60
C VAL A 17 23.05 -5.31 -12.50
N LYS A 18 24.03 -6.10 -12.06
CA LYS A 18 23.85 -7.52 -11.77
C LYS A 18 23.21 -7.63 -10.39
N HIS A 19 21.91 -7.88 -10.34
CA HIS A 19 21.18 -8.00 -9.09
C HIS A 19 21.20 -9.47 -8.62
N SER A 20 21.76 -9.72 -7.44
CA SER A 20 21.59 -10.99 -6.73
C SER A 20 20.47 -10.82 -5.69
N TYR A 21 19.55 -11.79 -5.61
CA TYR A 21 18.45 -11.77 -4.64
C TYR A 21 18.62 -12.96 -3.71
N SER A 22 18.80 -12.71 -2.41
CA SER A 22 18.67 -13.76 -1.40
C SER A 22 17.48 -13.46 -0.49
N THR A 23 16.57 -14.42 -0.40
CA THR A 23 15.38 -14.33 0.46
C THR A 23 15.70 -14.96 1.81
N ALA A 24 15.56 -14.19 2.88
CA ALA A 24 15.46 -14.78 4.22
C ALA A 24 14.15 -15.59 4.35
N LYS A 25 14.09 -16.53 5.30
CA LYS A 25 12.90 -17.35 5.53
C LYS A 25 11.67 -16.44 5.74
N PRO A 26 10.50 -16.82 5.18
CA PRO A 26 9.30 -16.01 5.36
C PRO A 26 8.87 -16.00 6.82
N GLU A 27 8.67 -14.80 7.37
CA GLU A 27 8.05 -14.60 8.68
C GLU A 27 6.57 -14.25 8.47
N ILE A 28 5.69 -15.03 9.10
CA ILE A 28 4.25 -14.82 9.02
C ILE A 28 3.88 -13.85 10.14
N SER A 29 3.72 -12.56 9.80
CA SER A 29 3.30 -11.55 10.76
C SER A 29 1.78 -11.48 10.80
N GLY A 30 1.18 -12.04 11.86
CA GLY A 30 -0.25 -11.98 12.16
C GLY A 30 -1.15 -12.72 11.17
N LYS A 31 -1.57 -13.94 11.52
CA LYS A 31 -2.56 -14.82 10.85
C LYS A 31 -2.96 -14.35 9.44
N ASP A 32 -2.26 -14.83 8.42
CA ASP A 32 -2.63 -14.80 7.00
C ASP A 32 -2.91 -13.43 6.35
N VAL A 33 -2.58 -12.30 6.99
CA VAL A 33 -2.81 -10.96 6.41
C VAL A 33 -1.72 -10.57 5.40
N CYS A 34 -0.46 -10.81 5.75
CA CYS A 34 0.66 -10.62 4.85
C CYS A 34 1.82 -11.55 5.18
N ILE A 35 2.59 -11.89 4.16
CA ILE A 35 3.87 -12.62 4.30
C ILE A 35 4.98 -11.58 4.26
N HIS A 36 5.78 -11.50 5.32
CA HIS A 36 6.94 -10.62 5.37
C HIS A 36 8.19 -11.41 4.95
N ARG A 37 8.98 -10.81 4.07
CA ARG A 37 10.28 -11.32 3.63
C ARG A 37 11.29 -10.21 3.67
N VAL A 38 12.50 -10.55 4.07
CA VAL A 38 13.66 -9.66 3.96
C VAL A 38 14.46 -10.10 2.73
N LEU A 39 14.60 -9.18 1.78
CA LEU A 39 15.38 -9.37 0.57
C LEU A 39 16.70 -8.64 0.73
N LYS A 40 17.81 -9.36 0.64
CA LYS A 40 19.12 -8.74 0.49
C LYS A 40 19.39 -8.58 -1.00
N VAL A 41 19.63 -7.35 -1.41
CA VAL A 41 19.88 -6.95 -2.79
C VAL A 41 21.27 -6.37 -2.88
N GLU A 42 22.12 -7.01 -3.68
CA GLU A 42 23.42 -6.46 -4.03
C GLU A 42 23.27 -5.69 -5.33
N CYS A 43 23.66 -4.42 -5.31
CA CYS A 43 23.72 -3.57 -6.49
C CYS A 43 25.17 -3.20 -6.79
N ASP A 44 25.63 -3.49 -8.01
CA ASP A 44 26.87 -2.91 -8.53
C ASP A 44 26.55 -1.53 -9.11
N ILE A 45 27.00 -0.49 -8.40
CA ILE A 45 26.85 0.90 -8.81
C ILE A 45 28.27 1.44 -9.03
N ASN A 46 28.65 1.66 -10.30
CA ASN A 46 29.96 2.18 -10.68
C ASN A 46 31.14 1.35 -10.13
N SER A 47 31.06 0.01 -10.19
CA SER A 47 32.09 -0.91 -9.67
C SER A 47 32.24 -0.90 -8.15
N ARG A 48 31.23 -0.40 -7.42
CA ARG A 48 31.08 -0.57 -5.98
C ARG A 48 29.85 -1.43 -5.72
N ILE A 49 30.08 -2.53 -5.01
CA ILE A 49 29.01 -3.41 -4.56
C ILE A 49 28.42 -2.78 -3.29
N GLU A 50 27.17 -2.37 -3.37
CA GLU A 50 26.38 -1.91 -2.23
C GLU A 50 25.30 -2.94 -1.90
N GLU A 51 25.21 -3.32 -0.63
CA GLU A 51 24.19 -4.24 -0.13
C GLU A 51 23.02 -3.46 0.46
N PHE A 52 21.81 -3.79 0.03
CA PHE A 52 20.57 -3.21 0.51
C PHE A 52 19.68 -4.27 1.12
N GLU A 53 19.08 -3.95 2.26
CA GLU A 53 18.03 -4.76 2.85
C GLU A 53 16.66 -4.16 2.52
N ILE A 54 15.83 -4.94 1.83
CA ILE A 54 14.48 -4.55 1.42
C ILE A 54 13.46 -5.40 2.17
N ASN A 55 12.62 -4.73 2.95
CA ASN A 55 11.46 -5.34 3.58
C ASN A 55 10.33 -5.49 2.55
N HIS A 56 10.02 -6.73 2.19
CA HIS A 56 8.99 -7.09 1.22
C HIS A 56 7.77 -7.67 1.92
N PHE A 57 6.63 -6.99 1.79
CA PHE A 57 5.34 -7.44 2.33
C PHE A 57 4.45 -7.92 1.18
N GLN A 58 4.20 -9.22 1.12
CA GLN A 58 3.22 -9.80 0.21
C GLN A 58 1.87 -9.85 0.91
N VAL A 59 0.97 -8.96 0.51
CA VAL A 59 -0.38 -8.89 1.08
C VAL A 59 -1.26 -10.02 0.55
N THR A 60 -1.85 -10.82 1.44
CA THR A 60 -2.61 -12.04 1.11
C THR A 60 -4.13 -11.89 1.27
N ILE A 61 -4.61 -10.84 1.96
CA ILE A 61 -6.05 -10.60 2.20
C ILE A 61 -6.90 -10.40 0.93
N TRP A 62 -6.26 -10.12 -0.20
CA TRP A 62 -6.91 -9.92 -1.50
C TRP A 62 -6.89 -11.17 -2.42
N ALA A 63 -6.51 -12.34 -1.89
CA ALA A 63 -6.40 -13.57 -2.68
C ALA A 63 -7.77 -14.13 -3.12
N GLY A 64 -8.83 -13.90 -2.35
CA GLY A 64 -10.18 -14.44 -2.62
C GLY A 64 -11.00 -13.68 -3.66
N GLY A 65 -10.45 -12.68 -4.35
CA GLY A 65 -11.16 -11.87 -5.34
C GLY A 65 -12.13 -10.82 -4.76
N ASN A 66 -12.62 -11.03 -3.54
CA ASN A 66 -13.47 -10.10 -2.81
C ASN A 66 -12.67 -9.00 -2.09
N TYR A 67 -13.38 -7.95 -1.66
CA TYR A 67 -12.83 -6.97 -0.73
C TYR A 67 -12.52 -7.61 0.62
N PRO A 68 -11.37 -7.32 1.23
CA PRO A 68 -11.00 -7.85 2.54
C PRO A 68 -11.89 -7.28 3.65
N SER A 69 -11.89 -7.94 4.81
CA SER A 69 -12.62 -7.43 5.97
C SER A 69 -11.96 -6.14 6.50
N CYS A 70 -12.74 -5.29 7.17
CA CYS A 70 -12.19 -4.07 7.76
C CYS A 70 -11.15 -4.39 8.85
N ALA A 71 -11.33 -5.49 9.58
CA ALA A 71 -10.39 -5.97 10.59
C ALA A 71 -9.04 -6.38 9.99
N ASP A 72 -9.05 -7.11 8.85
CA ASP A 72 -7.81 -7.54 8.20
C ASP A 72 -7.02 -6.35 7.63
N ILE A 73 -7.74 -5.37 7.06
CA ILE A 73 -7.16 -4.11 6.57
C ILE A 73 -6.49 -3.35 7.71
N LEU A 74 -7.17 -3.28 8.84
CA LEU A 74 -6.66 -2.59 10.00
C LEU A 74 -5.41 -3.26 10.55
N GLN A 75 -5.44 -4.59 10.69
CA GLN A 75 -4.28 -5.39 11.09
C GLN A 75 -3.10 -5.19 10.13
N LEU A 76 -3.35 -5.21 8.81
CA LEU A 76 -2.33 -4.90 7.80
C LEU A 76 -1.76 -3.50 8.01
N SER A 77 -2.62 -2.51 8.24
CA SER A 77 -2.19 -1.14 8.46
C SER A 77 -1.32 -1.01 9.72
N TYR A 78 -1.61 -1.74 10.80
CA TYR A 78 -0.76 -1.74 12.00
C TYR A 78 0.63 -2.32 11.71
N ILE A 79 0.69 -3.46 11.03
CA ILE A 79 1.95 -4.10 10.64
C ILE A 79 2.79 -3.13 9.78
N LEU A 80 2.18 -2.55 8.74
CA LEU A 80 2.87 -1.61 7.86
C LEU A 80 3.34 -0.34 8.58
N SER A 81 2.52 0.22 9.47
CA SER A 81 2.90 1.41 10.25
C SER A 81 4.04 1.14 11.23
N ALA A 82 4.05 -0.02 11.90
CA ALA A 82 5.12 -0.41 12.80
C ALA A 82 6.48 -0.47 12.06
N HIS A 83 6.52 -1.16 10.92
CA HIS A 83 7.74 -1.27 10.12
C HIS A 83 8.17 0.04 9.45
N GLN A 84 7.22 0.89 9.05
CA GLN A 84 7.54 2.19 8.49
C GLN A 84 8.23 3.11 9.52
N ASN A 85 7.78 3.05 10.78
CA ASN A 85 8.39 3.78 11.89
C ASN A 85 9.81 3.27 12.18
N GLU A 86 10.02 1.96 12.19
CA GLU A 86 11.35 1.33 12.35
C GLU A 86 12.32 1.77 11.24
N GLN A 87 11.82 1.99 10.03
CA GLN A 87 12.60 2.38 8.86
C GLN A 87 12.73 3.90 8.66
N PHE A 88 12.52 4.70 9.71
CA PHE A 88 12.63 6.17 9.68
C PHE A 88 11.79 6.83 8.58
N ASN A 89 10.59 6.31 8.31
CA ASN A 89 9.68 6.85 7.29
C ASN A 89 10.27 6.94 5.88
N LYS A 90 11.16 6.00 5.52
CA LYS A 90 11.60 5.81 4.12
C LYS A 90 10.40 5.63 3.18
N LYS A 91 10.60 6.00 1.91
CA LYS A 91 9.57 5.84 0.86
C LYS A 91 9.20 4.37 0.71
N ILE A 92 7.91 4.09 0.63
CA ILE A 92 7.37 2.74 0.41
C ILE A 92 6.95 2.61 -1.05
N ALA A 93 7.41 1.54 -1.71
CA ALA A 93 6.92 1.15 -3.02
C ALA A 93 5.74 0.18 -2.87
N VAL A 94 4.60 0.51 -3.46
CA VAL A 94 3.39 -0.34 -3.45
C VAL A 94 3.07 -0.73 -4.89
N TYR A 95 2.89 -2.03 -5.14
CA TYR A 95 2.58 -2.53 -6.47
C TYR A 95 1.50 -3.60 -6.43
N CYS A 96 0.80 -3.76 -7.56
CA CYS A 96 -0.17 -4.82 -7.78
C CYS A 96 0.04 -5.39 -9.19
N SER A 97 -0.45 -6.60 -9.43
CA SER A 97 -0.31 -7.27 -10.73
C SER A 97 -1.17 -6.65 -11.84
N LYS A 98 -2.32 -6.03 -11.52
CA LYS A 98 -3.23 -5.46 -12.52
C LYS A 98 -3.92 -4.18 -12.05
N ASN A 99 -4.06 -3.23 -12.98
CA ASN A 99 -4.95 -2.06 -12.93
C ASN A 99 -4.80 -1.12 -11.72
N PHE A 100 -3.67 -1.16 -11.00
CA PHE A 100 -3.38 -0.34 -9.82
C PHE A 100 -4.43 -0.36 -8.70
N HIS A 101 -5.49 -1.16 -8.82
CA HIS A 101 -6.71 -1.03 -8.03
C HIS A 101 -6.46 -1.37 -6.57
N LYS A 102 -5.93 -2.57 -6.31
CA LYS A 102 -5.64 -3.04 -4.94
C LYS A 102 -4.54 -2.21 -4.27
N SER A 103 -3.48 -1.88 -5.02
CA SER A 103 -2.39 -1.02 -4.54
C SER A 103 -2.88 0.39 -4.21
N GLY A 104 -3.72 0.96 -5.08
CA GLY A 104 -4.29 2.29 -4.90
C GLY A 104 -5.28 2.33 -3.73
N LEU A 105 -6.11 1.30 -3.56
CA LEU A 105 -6.96 1.15 -2.38
C LEU A 105 -6.14 1.12 -1.09
N LEU A 106 -5.05 0.36 -1.05
CA LEU A 106 -4.15 0.36 0.11
C LEU A 106 -3.58 1.76 0.40
N CYS A 107 -3.17 2.50 -0.64
CA CYS A 107 -2.72 3.88 -0.50
C CYS A 107 -3.82 4.81 0.03
N ILE A 108 -5.06 4.69 -0.47
CA ILE A 108 -6.21 5.46 0.01
C ILE A 108 -6.44 5.21 1.49
N ILE A 109 -6.42 3.94 1.91
CA ILE A 109 -6.63 3.54 3.31
C ILE A 109 -5.55 4.11 4.22
N HIS A 110 -4.29 4.09 3.77
CA HIS A 110 -3.19 4.68 4.52
C HIS A 110 -3.36 6.20 4.67
N ILE A 111 -3.78 6.90 3.62
CA ILE A 111 -4.10 8.33 3.66
C ILE A 111 -5.28 8.60 4.61
N LEU A 112 -6.33 7.78 4.55
CA LEU A 112 -7.50 7.92 5.41
C LEU A 112 -7.12 7.75 6.88
N LYS A 113 -6.36 6.71 7.24
CA LYS A 113 -5.91 6.50 8.61
C LYS A 113 -5.10 7.70 9.12
N ALA A 114 -4.12 8.16 8.35
CA ALA A 114 -3.33 9.33 8.70
C ALA A 114 -4.20 10.59 8.86
N ALA A 115 -5.19 10.79 7.99
CA ALA A 115 -6.12 11.90 8.09
C ALA A 115 -7.07 11.78 9.30
N ILE A 116 -7.54 10.59 9.68
CA ILE A 116 -8.41 10.39 10.85
C ILE A 116 -7.65 10.69 12.14
N THR A 117 -6.38 10.29 12.21
CA THR A 117 -5.55 10.55 13.39
C THR A 117 -5.12 12.02 13.51
N SER A 118 -4.98 12.75 12.40
CA SER A 118 -4.44 14.13 12.39
C SER A 118 -5.49 15.22 12.22
N GLN A 119 -6.65 14.93 11.62
CA GLN A 119 -7.69 15.90 11.27
C GLN A 119 -9.03 15.50 11.90
N SER A 120 -9.83 16.49 12.30
CA SER A 120 -11.18 16.26 12.81
C SER A 120 -12.22 15.99 11.71
N VAL A 121 -11.93 16.35 10.45
CA VAL A 121 -12.87 16.22 9.32
C VAL A 121 -12.14 15.78 8.07
N ILE A 122 -12.65 14.73 7.42
CA ILE A 122 -12.10 14.18 6.18
C ILE A 122 -13.13 14.28 5.06
N ASN A 123 -12.72 14.84 3.92
CA ASN A 123 -13.55 14.88 2.73
C ASN A 123 -13.22 13.73 1.78
N ILE A 124 -13.89 12.59 1.95
CA ILE A 124 -13.70 11.37 1.13
C ILE A 124 -14.02 11.64 -0.35
N VAL A 125 -15.04 12.45 -0.64
CA VAL A 125 -15.42 12.81 -2.02
C VAL A 125 -14.26 13.52 -2.72
N ARG A 126 -13.60 14.46 -2.05
CA ARG A 126 -12.45 15.19 -2.59
C ARG A 126 -11.25 14.27 -2.75
N LEU A 127 -10.97 13.39 -1.79
CA LEU A 127 -9.90 12.39 -1.89
C LEU A 127 -10.10 11.49 -3.12
N VAL A 128 -11.29 10.92 -3.29
CA VAL A 128 -11.59 10.04 -4.42
C VAL A 128 -11.50 10.79 -5.76
N ARG A 129 -11.95 12.05 -5.82
CA ARG A 129 -11.78 12.89 -7.03
C ARG A 129 -10.31 13.12 -7.38
N LEU A 130 -9.44 13.31 -6.38
CA LEU A 130 -8.01 13.46 -6.59
C LEU A 130 -7.39 12.17 -7.10
N ILE A 131 -7.73 11.03 -6.48
CA ILE A 131 -7.23 9.72 -6.92
C ILE A 131 -7.68 9.39 -8.34
N LYS A 132 -8.94 9.66 -8.69
CA LYS A 132 -9.46 9.46 -10.05
C LYS A 132 -8.77 10.33 -11.10
N LYS A 133 -8.20 11.48 -10.72
CA LYS A 133 -7.36 12.30 -11.61
C LYS A 133 -5.98 11.70 -11.84
N ILE A 134 -5.45 10.96 -10.86
CA ILE A 134 -4.14 10.30 -10.96
C ILE A 134 -4.29 9.03 -11.79
N GLU A 135 -5.19 8.14 -11.39
CA GLU A 135 -5.46 6.89 -12.08
C GLU A 135 -6.93 6.48 -11.83
N PRO A 136 -7.82 6.62 -12.84
CA PRO A 136 -9.23 6.29 -12.68
C PRO A 136 -9.49 4.81 -12.36
N SER A 137 -8.59 3.90 -12.75
CA SER A 137 -8.74 2.47 -12.47
C SER A 137 -8.62 2.09 -10.99
N ILE A 138 -8.19 3.02 -10.12
CA ILE A 138 -8.12 2.78 -8.67
C ILE A 138 -9.52 2.69 -8.04
N VAL A 139 -10.47 3.52 -8.50
CA VAL A 139 -11.85 3.52 -7.99
C VAL A 139 -12.81 3.38 -9.19
N PRO A 140 -12.88 2.19 -9.81
CA PRO A 140 -13.59 1.98 -11.07
C PRO A 140 -15.12 2.07 -10.92
N ASP A 141 -15.66 1.63 -9.78
CA ASP A 141 -17.10 1.43 -9.58
C ASP A 141 -17.60 1.95 -8.23
N CYS A 142 -18.93 1.86 -8.04
CA CYS A 142 -19.60 2.24 -6.81
C CYS A 142 -19.24 1.33 -5.62
N GLU A 143 -18.90 0.06 -5.86
CA GLU A 143 -18.53 -0.88 -4.80
C GLU A 143 -17.19 -0.49 -4.17
N SER A 144 -16.22 -0.11 -5.00
CA SER A 144 -14.92 0.44 -4.61
C SER A 144 -15.10 1.68 -3.75
N TYR A 145 -16.01 2.57 -4.17
CA TYR A 145 -16.32 3.79 -3.43
C TYR A 145 -17.01 3.51 -2.09
N ALA A 146 -17.99 2.60 -2.07
CA ALA A 146 -18.66 2.17 -0.85
C ALA A 146 -17.70 1.49 0.13
N PHE A 147 -16.75 0.69 -0.38
CA PHE A 147 -15.72 0.06 0.43
C PHE A 147 -14.82 1.11 1.12
N ILE A 148 -14.41 2.16 0.41
CA ILE A 148 -13.62 3.27 0.99
C ILE A 148 -14.38 3.93 2.15
N TRP A 149 -15.69 4.18 2.00
CA TRP A 149 -16.53 4.72 3.07
C TRP A 149 -16.63 3.78 4.27
N LYS A 150 -16.88 2.50 4.01
CA LYS A 150 -16.97 1.46 5.05
C LYS A 150 -15.68 1.38 5.88
N ILE A 151 -14.51 1.48 5.25
CA ILE A 151 -13.23 1.50 5.94
C ILE A 151 -13.05 2.79 6.75
N ALA A 152 -13.40 3.94 6.17
CA ALA A 152 -13.29 5.22 6.89
C ALA A 152 -14.13 5.24 8.16
N GLU A 153 -15.38 4.78 8.09
CA GLU A 153 -16.27 4.64 9.25
C GLU A 153 -15.70 3.69 10.30
N TYR A 154 -15.19 2.53 9.86
CA TYR A 154 -14.58 1.55 10.75
C TYR A 154 -13.35 2.11 11.49
N LEU A 155 -12.45 2.79 10.77
CA LEU A 155 -11.26 3.42 11.35
C LEU A 155 -11.62 4.53 12.34
N GLN A 156 -12.66 5.31 12.04
CA GLN A 156 -13.14 6.37 12.93
C GLN A 156 -13.70 5.79 14.23
N ASN A 157 -14.50 4.74 14.14
CA ASN A 157 -15.07 4.05 15.30
C ASN A 157 -13.99 3.41 16.17
N GLU A 158 -12.99 2.78 15.54
CA GLU A 158 -11.87 2.22 16.29
C GLU A 158 -11.07 3.31 17.02
N THR A 159 -10.77 4.43 16.34
CA THR A 159 -10.03 5.55 16.95
C THR A 159 -10.81 6.18 18.10
N SER A 160 -12.14 6.32 17.97
CA SER A 160 -12.98 6.91 19.02
C SER A 160 -13.10 6.00 20.25
N LEU A 161 -13.13 4.67 20.06
CA LEU A 161 -13.08 3.72 21.16
C LEU A 161 -11.79 3.88 21.98
N TYR A 162 -10.63 4.08 21.34
CA TYR A 162 -9.38 4.33 22.04
C TYR A 162 -9.31 5.71 22.72
N SER A 163 -9.99 6.74 22.20
CA SER A 163 -10.03 8.05 22.87
C SER A 163 -10.79 8.04 24.20
N ASN A 164 -11.73 7.11 24.39
CA ASN A 164 -12.57 7.04 25.59
C ASN A 164 -11.88 6.34 26.78
N PHE A 165 -10.71 5.72 26.59
CA PHE A 165 -9.96 5.05 27.66
C PHE A 165 -8.84 5.90 28.27
N VAL A 166 -8.69 7.16 27.83
CA VAL A 166 -7.65 8.10 28.32
C VAL A 166 -8.25 9.19 29.23
N GLN A 167 -9.35 8.89 29.94
CA GLN A 167 -9.91 9.77 30.97
C GLN A 167 -9.61 9.25 32.38
#